data_AF-A0A950AQ65-F1
#
_entry.id   AF-A0A950AQ65-F1
#
_cell.length_a   1.000
_cell.length_b   1.000
_cell.length_c   1.000
_cell.angle_alpha   90.00
_cell.angle_beta   90.00
_cell.angle_gamma   90.00
#
_symmetry.space_group_name_H-M   'P 1'
#
loop_
_entity.id
_entity.type
_entity.pdbx_description
1 polymer ?
#
loop_
_entity_poly.entity_id
_entity_poly.type
_entity_poly.pdbx_seq_one_letter_code
_entity_poly.pdbx_strand_id
1 'polypeptide(L)'
;MAEPACSTFAVHLGVDIVPEINPAVHVSRDPFIGFAILSLVDPSAAPQGHSTMTILTLLPHAEAQRWFPAEGGDDVEGMASLAGL
;
A
#
# COMPACT_ATOMS: atom_id res chain seq x y z
N MET A 1 20.86 5.44 15.27
CA MET A 1 19.60 4.78 14.87
C MET A 1 19.83 4.13 13.52
N ALA A 2 19.32 2.92 13.28
CA ALA A 2 19.48 2.25 11.99
C ALA A 2 18.52 2.85 10.95
N GLU A 3 18.99 3.05 9.72
CA GLU A 3 18.13 3.48 8.60
C GLU A 3 17.17 2.33 8.21
N PRO A 4 15.90 2.61 7.87
CA PRO A 4 14.99 1.58 7.35
C PRO A 4 15.57 0.89 6.12
N ALA A 5 15.35 -0.43 6.01
CA ALA A 5 15.84 -1.21 4.87
C ALA A 5 15.25 -0.74 3.53
N CYS A 6 14.00 -0.29 3.53
CA CYS A 6 13.31 0.28 2.38
C CYS A 6 12.12 1.14 2.82
N SER A 7 11.56 1.84 1.85
CA SER A 7 10.24 2.46 1.91
C SER A 7 9.30 1.76 0.92
N THR A 8 8.01 2.06 1.02
CA THR A 8 6.97 1.53 0.13
C THR A 8 6.18 2.68 -0.48
N PHE A 9 5.97 2.64 -1.79
CA PHE A 9 4.93 3.41 -2.46
C PHE A 9 3.74 2.49 -2.68
N ALA A 10 2.55 2.94 -2.29
CA ALA A 10 1.32 2.16 -2.42
C ALA A 10 0.19 2.99 -3.00
N VAL A 11 -0.55 2.40 -3.94
CA VAL A 11 -1.79 2.94 -4.48
C VAL A 11 -2.92 2.02 -4.05
N HIS A 12 -3.95 2.59 -3.42
CA HIS A 12 -5.14 1.89 -2.99
C HIS A 12 -6.27 2.18 -3.98
N LEU A 13 -6.84 1.13 -4.57
CA LEU A 13 -7.88 1.22 -5.59
C LEU A 13 -9.10 0.41 -5.17
N GLY A 14 -10.28 1.01 -5.31
CA GLY A 14 -11.52 0.26 -5.47
C GLY A 14 -11.71 -0.03 -6.95
N VAL A 15 -11.85 -1.31 -7.31
CA VAL A 15 -12.08 -1.74 -8.70
C VAL A 15 -13.43 -2.44 -8.83
N ASP A 16 -14.07 -2.31 -9.99
CA ASP A 16 -15.38 -2.88 -10.34
C ASP A 16 -15.30 -4.31 -10.89
N ILE A 17 -14.25 -5.02 -10.49
CA ILE A 17 -13.98 -6.41 -10.86
C ILE A 17 -13.59 -7.22 -9.63
N VAL A 18 -13.76 -8.54 -9.72
CA VAL A 18 -13.18 -9.52 -8.79
C VAL A 18 -12.08 -10.27 -9.54
N PRO A 19 -10.80 -9.94 -9.33
CA PRO A 19 -9.71 -10.55 -10.08
C PRO A 19 -9.57 -12.05 -9.79
N GLU A 20 -9.42 -12.86 -10.84
CA GLU A 20 -9.15 -14.31 -10.74
C GLU A 20 -7.67 -14.60 -10.47
N ILE A 21 -7.12 -14.03 -9.40
CA ILE A 21 -5.72 -14.23 -8.97
C ILE A 21 -5.66 -14.52 -7.47
N ASN A 22 -4.48 -14.89 -6.97
CA ASN A 22 -4.29 -15.05 -5.52
C ASN A 22 -4.36 -13.69 -4.79
N PRO A 23 -4.77 -13.67 -3.51
CA PRO A 23 -4.86 -12.43 -2.72
C PRO A 23 -3.55 -11.64 -2.62
N ALA A 24 -2.40 -12.33 -2.71
CA ALA A 24 -1.08 -11.73 -2.73
C ALA A 24 -0.30 -12.24 -3.95
N VAL A 25 0.13 -11.32 -4.81
CA VAL A 25 0.90 -11.62 -6.03
C VAL A 25 2.06 -10.67 -6.16
N HIS A 26 3.24 -11.20 -6.50
CA HIS A 26 4.43 -10.40 -6.81
C HIS A 26 4.79 -10.60 -8.28
N VAL A 27 4.94 -9.51 -9.01
CA VAL A 27 5.37 -9.50 -10.41
C VAL A 27 6.82 -9.06 -10.47
N SER A 28 7.70 -10.01 -10.78
CA SER A 28 9.15 -9.81 -10.91
C SER A 28 9.54 -9.22 -12.27
N ARG A 29 8.91 -8.09 -12.64
CA ARG A 29 9.31 -7.27 -13.79
C ARG A 29 9.82 -5.91 -13.28
N ASP A 30 10.37 -5.08 -14.16
CA ASP A 30 10.76 -3.71 -13.83
C ASP A 30 9.60 -2.75 -14.19
N PRO A 31 9.00 -2.02 -13.22
CA PRO A 31 9.29 -2.05 -11.78
C PRO A 31 8.69 -3.28 -11.08
N PHE A 32 9.32 -3.71 -9.98
CA PHE A 32 8.81 -4.81 -9.15
C PHE A 32 7.51 -4.36 -8.47
N ILE A 33 6.41 -5.08 -8.71
CA ILE A 33 5.08 -4.71 -8.21
C ILE A 33 4.50 -5.86 -7.39
N GLY A 34 3.99 -5.51 -6.20
CA GLY A 34 3.13 -6.36 -5.39
C GLY A 34 1.67 -5.95 -5.53
N PHE A 35 0.78 -6.95 -5.57
CA PHE A 35 -0.66 -6.78 -5.42
C PHE A 35 -1.09 -7.40 -4.10
N ALA A 36 -1.87 -6.66 -3.31
CA ALA A 36 -2.59 -7.17 -2.16
C ALA A 36 -4.09 -6.89 -2.34
N ILE A 37 -4.91 -7.94 -2.43
CA ILE A 37 -6.35 -7.85 -2.68
C ILE A 37 -7.09 -8.49 -1.50
N LEU A 38 -7.30 -7.70 -0.45
CA LEU A 38 -7.81 -8.20 0.82
C LEU A 38 -9.28 -8.66 0.72
N SER A 39 -10.05 -8.12 -0.22
CA SER A 39 -11.43 -8.55 -0.48
C SER A 39 -11.54 -10.00 -0.97
N LEU A 40 -10.45 -10.62 -1.44
CA LEU A 40 -10.42 -12.05 -1.76
C LEU A 40 -10.28 -12.94 -0.52
N VAL A 41 -9.84 -12.39 0.61
CA VAL A 41 -9.74 -13.09 1.92
C VAL A 41 -10.95 -12.75 2.79
N ASP A 42 -11.33 -11.47 2.83
CA ASP A 42 -12.50 -10.96 3.54
C ASP A 42 -13.46 -10.27 2.57
N PRO A 43 -14.50 -10.97 2.07
CA PRO A 43 -15.45 -10.39 1.13
C PRO A 43 -16.22 -9.18 1.66
N SER A 44 -16.24 -8.92 2.98
CA SER A 44 -16.88 -7.73 3.54
C SER A 44 -16.10 -6.44 3.24
N ALA A 45 -14.83 -6.55 2.82
CA ALA A 45 -13.97 -5.43 2.51
C ALA A 45 -14.31 -4.72 1.18
N ALA A 46 -15.22 -5.27 0.36
CA ALA A 46 -15.69 -4.64 -0.88
C ALA A 46 -17.15 -5.00 -1.19
N PRO A 47 -17.89 -4.15 -1.94
CA PRO A 47 -19.20 -4.52 -2.48
C PRO A 47 -19.14 -5.75 -3.39
N GLN A 48 -20.28 -6.42 -3.60
CA GLN A 48 -20.37 -7.52 -4.55
C GLN A 48 -19.90 -7.09 -5.95
N GLY A 49 -19.09 -7.93 -6.59
CA GLY A 49 -18.52 -7.64 -7.90
C GLY A 49 -17.32 -6.67 -7.90
N HIS A 50 -16.95 -6.13 -6.75
CA HIS A 50 -15.83 -5.19 -6.60
C HIS A 50 -14.69 -5.81 -5.80
N SER A 51 -13.53 -5.15 -5.82
CA SER A 51 -12.39 -5.53 -4.97
C SER A 51 -11.64 -4.31 -4.46
N THR A 52 -11.04 -4.47 -3.27
CA THR A 52 -10.04 -3.53 -2.75
C THR A 52 -8.65 -4.04 -3.13
N MET A 53 -7.94 -3.27 -3.94
CA MET A 53 -6.63 -3.63 -4.46
C MET A 53 -5.60 -2.60 -4.03
N THR A 54 -4.56 -3.06 -3.34
CA THR A 54 -3.34 -2.29 -3.12
C THR A 54 -2.28 -2.73 -4.12
N ILE A 55 -1.77 -1.76 -4.90
CA ILE A 55 -0.62 -1.93 -5.79
C ILE A 55 0.56 -1.27 -5.10
N LEU A 56 1.64 -1.99 -4.87
CA LEU A 56 2.79 -1.48 -4.12
C LEU A 56 4.13 -1.81 -4.77
N THR A 57 5.10 -0.94 -4.58
CA THR A 57 6.50 -1.17 -4.94
C THR A 57 7.41 -0.72 -3.80
N LEU A 58 8.52 -1.44 -3.63
CA LEU A 58 9.55 -1.08 -2.66
C LEU A 58 10.57 -0.18 -3.32
N LEU A 59 11.02 0.83 -2.58
CA LEU A 59 12.03 1.78 -3.05
C LEU A 59 13.01 2.12 -1.92
N PRO A 60 14.22 2.61 -2.25
CA PRO A 60 15.16 3.08 -1.24
C PRO A 60 14.55 4.17 -0.35
N HIS A 61 14.86 4.13 0.95
CA HIS A 61 14.34 5.11 1.90
C HIS A 61 14.73 6.56 1.52
N ALA A 62 15.97 6.76 1.10
CA ALA A 62 16.48 8.05 0.62
C ALA A 62 15.69 8.61 -0.58
N GLU A 63 15.09 7.75 -1.42
CA GLU A 63 14.26 8.20 -2.52
C GLU A 63 12.91 8.72 -2.02
N ALA A 64 12.26 7.99 -1.11
CA ALA A 64 10.99 8.40 -0.50
C ALA A 64 11.13 9.70 0.31
N GLN A 65 12.25 9.90 1.02
CA GLN A 65 12.52 11.13 1.79
C GLN A 65 12.41 12.41 0.94
N ARG A 66 12.71 12.32 -0.36
CA ARG A 66 12.64 13.47 -1.28
C ARG A 66 11.20 13.93 -1.58
N TRP A 67 10.20 13.13 -1.23
CA TRP A 67 8.79 13.49 -1.41
C TRP A 67 8.26 14.39 -0.28
N PHE A 68 8.93 14.37 0.87
CA PHE A 68 8.51 15.12 2.06
C PHE A 68 9.30 16.43 2.20
N PRO A 69 8.72 17.46 2.84
CA PRO A 69 9.44 18.67 3.18
C PRO A 69 10.63 18.37 4.11
N ALA A 70 11.71 19.15 3.99
CA ALA A 70 12.91 18.99 4.82
C ALA A 70 12.66 19.23 6.32
N GLU A 71 11.59 19.96 6.67
CA GLU A 71 11.23 20.30 8.05
C GLU A 71 10.33 19.24 8.72
N GLY A 72 10.10 18.09 8.06
CA GLY A 72 9.21 17.03 8.54
C GLY A 72 7.75 17.39 8.24
N GLY A 73 7.13 16.66 7.32
CA GLY A 73 5.69 16.80 7.06
C GLY A 73 4.87 16.30 8.26
N ASP A 74 3.77 16.98 8.58
CA ASP A 74 2.84 16.74 9.70
C ASP A 74 2.10 15.37 9.65
N ASP A 75 2.63 14.36 8.97
CA ASP A 75 1.91 13.10 8.69
C ASP A 75 1.80 12.17 9.91
N VAL A 76 2.40 12.53 11.04
CA VAL A 76 2.34 11.76 12.29
C VAL A 76 1.05 11.94 13.09
N GLU A 77 0.24 12.97 12.83
CA GLU A 77 -1.00 13.22 13.58
C GLU A 77 -2.19 12.36 13.11
N GLY A 78 -2.21 11.91 11.85
CA GLY A 78 -3.35 11.19 11.27
C GLY A 78 -3.53 9.73 11.73
N MET A 79 -2.43 9.02 12.00
CA MET A 79 -2.49 7.61 12.43
C MET A 79 -2.72 7.46 13.94
N ALA A 80 -2.31 8.43 14.75
CA ALA A 80 -2.59 8.42 16.19
C ALA A 80 -4.11 8.59 16.47
N SER A 81 -4.81 9.37 15.64
CA SER A 81 -6.26 9.55 15.78
C SER A 81 -7.09 8.30 15.44
N LEU A 82 -6.57 7.41 14.60
CA LEU A 82 -7.23 6.13 14.25
C LEU A 82 -6.95 5.02 15.29
N ALA A 83 -5.94 5.20 16.14
CA ALA A 83 -5.60 4.29 17.22
C ALA A 83 -6.27 4.68 18.56
N GLY A 84 -7.40 5.41 18.52
CA GLY A 84 -8.22 5.74 19.67
C GLY A 84 -8.84 4.51 20.35
N LEU A 85 -7.99 3.76 21.04
CA LEU A 85 -8.27 3.03 22.28
C LEU A 85 -7.78 3.88 23.45
#